data_AF-A0A6M1Y831-F1
#
_entry.id   AF-A0A6M1Y831-F1
#
_cell.length_a   1.000
_cell.length_b   1.000
_cell.length_c   1.000
_cell.angle_alpha   90.00
_cell.angle_beta   90.00
_cell.angle_gamma   90.00
#
_symmetry.space_group_name_H-M   'P 1'
#
loop_
_entity.id
_entity.type
_entity.pdbx_description
1 polymer ?
#
loop_
_entity_poly.entity_id
_entity_poly.type
_entity_poly.pdbx_seq_one_letter_code
_entity_poly.pdbx_strand_id
1 'polypeptide(L)'
;MKKITVKLYSLHWDLFDRLINLVGLRRDTYLAKVLPAELAEIRSQDWGNDVAGEKYLRASASLFDQVWKQVTITLPSELVDEIDSLCKEKRVPRDHLLNAILQFVTYRVLPYAIVLNQPRASMKFCGEDELLAAVIGWLGVESIEEYKETMCDEFYPNELHYTEELIADIEATFQSLRGRGRTVQRRASNA
;
A
#
# COMPACT_ATOMS: atom_id res chain seq x y z
N MET A 1 -21.39 -15.81 -2.13
CA MET A 1 -20.86 -14.42 -2.14
C MET A 1 -21.57 -13.65 -1.04
N LYS A 2 -20.82 -12.98 -0.17
CA LYS A 2 -21.28 -12.20 0.98
C LYS A 2 -20.81 -10.75 0.78
N LYS A 3 -21.71 -9.79 1.01
CA LYS A 3 -21.36 -8.36 0.98
C LYS A 3 -20.91 -7.96 2.38
N ILE A 4 -19.77 -7.30 2.46
CA ILE A 4 -19.29 -6.66 3.68
C ILE A 4 -19.18 -5.17 3.44
N THR A 5 -19.49 -4.40 4.48
CA THR A 5 -19.26 -2.95 4.51
C THR A 5 -18.08 -2.71 5.43
N VAL A 6 -17.09 -1.98 4.95
CA VAL A 6 -15.86 -1.64 5.68
C VAL A 6 -15.50 -0.18 5.43
N LYS A 7 -14.79 0.45 6.36
CA LYS A 7 -14.27 1.80 6.18
C LYS A 7 -12.81 1.72 5.70
N LEU A 8 -12.52 2.32 4.55
CA LEU A 8 -11.17 2.33 3.97
C LEU A 8 -10.71 3.76 3.71
N TYR A 9 -9.40 4.01 3.71
CA TYR A 9 -8.83 5.29 3.30
C TYR A 9 -9.28 5.60 1.87
N SER A 10 -9.98 6.73 1.71
CA SER A 10 -10.59 7.16 0.45
C SER A 10 -9.56 7.22 -0.68
N LEU A 11 -8.39 7.81 -0.40
CA LEU A 11 -7.28 7.94 -1.34
C LEU A 11 -6.77 6.58 -1.83
N HIS A 12 -6.46 5.65 -0.92
CA HIS A 12 -6.00 4.31 -1.28
C HIS A 12 -7.06 3.53 -2.06
N TRP A 13 -8.32 3.64 -1.64
CA TRP A 13 -9.42 2.96 -2.30
C TRP A 13 -9.67 3.48 -3.72
N ASP A 14 -9.70 4.80 -3.89
CA ASP A 14 -9.96 5.41 -5.18
C ASP A 14 -8.76 5.22 -6.13
N LEU A 15 -7.52 5.25 -5.62
CA LEU A 15 -6.34 4.87 -6.39
C LEU A 15 -6.41 3.41 -6.83
N PHE A 16 -6.66 2.49 -5.90
CA PHE A 16 -6.79 1.06 -6.19
C PHE A 16 -7.84 0.78 -7.25
N ASP A 17 -9.04 1.34 -7.11
CA ASP A 17 -10.15 1.15 -8.05
C ASP A 17 -9.77 1.64 -9.46
N ARG A 18 -9.13 2.81 -9.57
CA ARG A 18 -8.57 3.32 -10.83
C ARG A 18 -7.53 2.37 -11.44
N LEU A 19 -6.55 1.95 -10.66
CA LEU A 19 -5.48 1.07 -11.13
C LEU A 19 -6.01 -0.28 -11.62
N ILE A 20 -6.92 -0.88 -10.85
CA ILE A 20 -7.57 -2.16 -11.21
C ILE A 20 -8.36 -2.03 -12.51
N ASN A 21 -9.09 -0.94 -12.69
CA ASN A 21 -9.82 -0.67 -13.92
C ASN A 21 -8.86 -0.47 -15.12
N LEU A 22 -7.74 0.24 -14.93
CA LEU A 22 -6.71 0.44 -15.96
C LEU A 22 -6.07 -0.88 -16.42
N VAL A 23 -5.84 -1.82 -15.51
CA VAL A 23 -5.31 -3.15 -15.86
C VAL A 23 -6.41 -4.11 -16.36
N GLY A 24 -7.65 -3.66 -16.53
CA GLY A 24 -8.75 -4.44 -17.09
C GLY A 24 -9.31 -5.52 -16.15
N LEU A 25 -9.09 -5.39 -14.83
CA LEU A 25 -9.55 -6.36 -13.84
C LEU A 25 -10.83 -5.88 -13.14
N ARG A 26 -11.64 -6.84 -12.67
CA ARG A 26 -12.77 -6.54 -11.77
C ARG A 26 -12.27 -6.54 -10.33
N ARG A 27 -12.46 -5.42 -9.63
CA ARG A 27 -12.01 -5.19 -8.25
C ARG A 27 -12.32 -6.33 -7.28
N ASP A 28 -13.59 -6.65 -7.06
CA ASP A 28 -14.00 -7.66 -6.09
C ASP A 28 -13.48 -9.06 -6.48
N THR A 29 -13.39 -9.35 -7.79
CA THR A 29 -12.81 -10.60 -8.29
C THR A 29 -11.30 -10.67 -8.06
N TYR A 30 -10.59 -9.55 -8.21
CA TYR A 30 -9.16 -9.47 -7.91
C TYR A 30 -8.91 -9.63 -6.41
N LEU A 31 -9.63 -8.89 -5.57
CA LEU A 31 -9.53 -9.01 -4.11
C LEU A 31 -9.80 -10.44 -3.64
N ALA A 32 -10.83 -11.11 -4.17
CA ALA A 32 -11.13 -12.50 -3.84
C ALA A 32 -10.00 -13.48 -4.20
N LYS A 33 -9.13 -13.14 -5.16
CA LYS A 33 -7.98 -13.97 -5.54
C LYS A 33 -6.73 -13.68 -4.71
N VAL A 34 -6.50 -12.41 -4.35
CA VAL A 34 -5.28 -11.99 -3.67
C VAL A 34 -5.38 -12.14 -2.15
N LEU A 35 -6.54 -11.82 -1.56
CA LEU A 35 -6.73 -11.86 -0.11
C LEU A 35 -6.33 -13.19 0.54
N PRO A 36 -6.63 -14.39 -0.01
CA PRO A 36 -6.20 -15.64 0.62
C PRO A 36 -4.69 -15.73 0.86
N ALA A 37 -3.87 -15.25 -0.09
CA ALA A 37 -2.42 -15.27 0.04
C ALA A 37 -1.94 -14.28 1.11
N GLU A 38 -2.48 -13.06 1.10
CA GLU A 38 -2.14 -12.01 2.07
C GLU A 38 -2.56 -12.41 3.50
N LEU A 39 -3.74 -13.02 3.66
CA LEU A 39 -4.21 -13.49 4.97
C LEU A 39 -3.34 -14.63 5.51
N ALA A 40 -2.87 -15.53 4.64
CA ALA A 40 -1.94 -16.60 5.03
C ALA A 40 -0.58 -16.05 5.48
N GLU A 41 -0.04 -15.08 4.76
CA GLU A 41 1.20 -14.39 5.12
C GLU A 41 1.06 -13.67 6.47
N ILE A 42 0.01 -12.88 6.66
CA ILE A 42 -0.27 -12.19 7.93
C ILE A 42 -0.46 -13.18 9.08
N ARG A 43 -1.16 -14.30 8.84
CA ARG A 43 -1.34 -15.34 9.86
C ARG A 43 -0.01 -15.92 10.32
N SER A 44 0.95 -16.08 9.40
CA SER A 44 2.26 -16.64 9.71
C SER A 44 3.13 -15.76 10.62
N GLN A 45 2.83 -14.46 10.70
CA GLN A 45 3.62 -13.51 11.48
C GLN A 45 3.10 -13.37 12.91
N ASP A 46 4.00 -13.36 13.89
CA ASP A 46 3.65 -13.03 15.27
C ASP A 46 3.84 -11.53 15.50
N TRP A 47 2.74 -10.82 15.75
CA TRP A 47 2.73 -9.37 15.93
C TRP A 47 2.71 -8.97 17.41
N GLY A 48 2.52 -9.92 18.33
CA GLY A 48 2.43 -9.61 19.77
C GLY A 48 1.29 -8.67 20.14
N ASN A 49 0.28 -8.50 19.28
CA ASN A 49 -0.84 -7.58 19.53
C ASN A 49 -1.64 -8.00 20.76
N ASP A 50 -1.96 -7.02 21.60
CA ASP A 50 -2.73 -7.21 22.82
C ASP A 50 -4.09 -6.51 22.75
N VAL A 51 -4.86 -6.65 23.84
CA VAL A 51 -6.19 -6.04 23.97
C VAL A 51 -6.09 -4.50 23.98
N ALA A 52 -4.99 -3.95 24.51
CA ALA A 52 -4.79 -2.51 24.60
C ALA A 52 -4.57 -1.90 23.20
N GLY A 53 -3.74 -2.54 22.37
CA GLY A 53 -3.51 -2.18 20.98
C GLY A 53 -4.79 -2.25 20.14
N GLU A 54 -5.59 -3.31 20.30
CA GLU A 54 -6.88 -3.40 19.62
C GLU A 54 -7.80 -2.21 19.98
N LYS A 55 -7.89 -1.90 21.29
CA LYS A 55 -8.72 -0.79 21.78
C LYS A 55 -8.22 0.55 21.25
N TYR A 56 -6.91 0.75 21.20
CA TYR A 56 -6.30 1.94 20.63
C TYR A 56 -6.67 2.10 19.15
N LEU A 57 -6.51 1.06 18.33
CA LEU A 57 -6.87 1.09 16.91
C LEU A 57 -8.36 1.41 16.70
N ARG A 58 -9.25 0.84 17.52
CA ARG A 58 -10.68 1.15 17.43
C ARG A 58 -10.97 2.61 17.77
N ALA A 59 -10.25 3.19 18.75
CA ALA A 59 -10.41 4.58 19.12
C ALA A 59 -9.85 5.53 18.04
N SER A 60 -8.68 5.20 17.47
CA SER A 60 -8.05 6.01 16.44
C SER A 60 -8.85 6.06 15.14
N ALA A 61 -9.65 5.04 14.81
CA ALA A 61 -10.54 5.05 13.65
C ALA A 61 -11.40 6.32 13.55
N SER A 62 -11.89 6.85 14.67
CA SER A 62 -12.71 8.07 14.71
C SER A 62 -11.95 9.34 14.32
N LEU A 63 -10.62 9.36 14.51
CA LEU A 63 -9.76 10.47 14.09
C LEU A 63 -9.69 10.57 12.56
N PHE A 64 -9.92 9.46 11.87
CA PHE A 64 -9.81 9.36 10.43
C PHE A 64 -11.17 9.40 9.70
N ASP A 65 -12.27 9.74 10.40
CA ASP A 65 -13.62 9.70 9.81
C ASP A 65 -13.78 10.63 8.58
N GLN A 66 -12.98 11.68 8.45
CA GLN A 66 -12.98 12.57 7.28
C GLN A 66 -12.29 11.95 6.06
N VAL A 67 -11.30 11.09 6.28
CA VAL A 67 -10.47 10.48 5.22
C VAL A 67 -10.90 9.05 4.91
N TRP A 68 -11.69 8.44 5.79
CA TRP A 68 -12.27 7.12 5.60
C TRP A 68 -13.59 7.17 4.83
N LYS A 69 -13.68 6.32 3.82
CA LYS A 69 -14.86 6.11 2.99
C LYS A 69 -15.47 4.76 3.31
N GLN A 70 -16.78 4.74 3.54
CA GLN A 70 -17.52 3.50 3.68
C GLN A 70 -17.69 2.85 2.31
N VAL A 71 -17.17 1.63 2.16
CA VAL A 71 -17.22 0.89 0.89
C VAL A 71 -17.86 -0.48 1.09
N THR A 72 -18.53 -0.97 0.04
CA THR A 72 -19.09 -2.32 0.03
C THR A 72 -18.25 -3.22 -0.88
N ILE A 73 -17.79 -4.34 -0.35
CA ILE A 73 -17.00 -5.35 -1.06
C ILE A 73 -17.78 -6.67 -1.06
N THR A 74 -17.85 -7.33 -2.21
CA THR A 74 -18.47 -8.65 -2.34
C THR A 74 -17.41 -9.73 -2.43
N LEU A 75 -17.34 -10.62 -1.43
CA LEU A 75 -16.34 -11.69 -1.34
C LEU A 75 -17.00 -13.07 -1.20
N PRO A 76 -16.29 -14.18 -1.46
CA PRO A 76 -16.72 -15.51 -1.03
C PRO A 76 -16.99 -15.54 0.48
N SER A 77 -18.03 -16.25 0.93
CA SER A 77 -18.42 -16.26 2.34
C SER A 77 -17.32 -16.81 3.24
N GLU A 78 -16.67 -17.89 2.80
CA GLU A 78 -15.53 -18.53 3.47
C GLU A 78 -14.38 -17.54 3.70
N LEU A 79 -14.08 -16.69 2.71
CA LEU A 79 -13.03 -15.68 2.82
C LEU A 79 -13.40 -14.57 3.82
N VAL A 80 -14.67 -14.17 3.89
CA VAL A 80 -15.12 -13.21 4.92
C VAL A 80 -14.96 -13.80 6.30
N ASP A 81 -15.32 -15.08 6.47
CA ASP A 81 -15.22 -15.76 7.76
C ASP A 81 -13.74 -15.97 8.15
N GLU A 82 -12.85 -16.17 7.17
CA GLU A 82 -11.40 -16.19 7.38
C GLU A 82 -10.84 -14.84 7.82
N ILE A 83 -11.24 -13.75 7.18
CA ILE A 83 -10.89 -12.38 7.60
C ILE A 83 -11.31 -12.16 9.04
N ASP A 84 -12.55 -12.52 9.38
CA ASP A 84 -13.09 -12.33 10.73
C ASP A 84 -12.37 -13.17 11.78
N SER A 85 -11.98 -14.40 11.43
CA SER A 85 -11.16 -15.26 12.28
C SER A 85 -9.78 -14.64 12.51
N LEU A 86 -9.12 -14.18 11.45
CA LEU A 86 -7.79 -13.57 11.54
C LEU A 86 -7.82 -12.27 12.34
N CYS A 87 -8.82 -11.42 12.15
CA CYS A 87 -9.00 -10.20 12.93
C CYS A 87 -9.11 -10.48 14.43
N LYS A 88 -9.84 -11.54 14.82
CA LYS A 88 -9.96 -11.97 16.22
C LYS A 88 -8.64 -12.53 16.74
N GLU A 89 -7.97 -13.37 15.96
CA GLU A 89 -6.69 -14.00 16.30
C GLU A 89 -5.60 -12.94 16.52
N LYS A 90 -5.43 -12.02 15.56
CA LYS A 90 -4.42 -10.97 15.58
C LYS A 90 -4.82 -9.72 16.36
N ARG A 91 -6.04 -9.69 16.93
CA ARG A 91 -6.61 -8.55 17.65
C ARG A 91 -6.54 -7.23 16.86
N VAL A 92 -6.85 -7.30 15.56
CA VAL A 92 -6.86 -6.13 14.66
C VAL A 92 -8.26 -5.90 14.14
N PRO A 93 -8.81 -4.67 14.20
CA PRO A 93 -10.10 -4.36 13.58
C PRO A 93 -10.08 -4.60 12.07
N ARG A 94 -11.19 -5.12 11.53
CA ARG A 94 -11.32 -5.47 10.10
C ARG A 94 -10.94 -4.34 9.15
N ASP A 95 -11.40 -3.13 9.44
CA ASP A 95 -11.10 -1.93 8.63
C ASP A 95 -9.60 -1.66 8.55
N HIS A 96 -8.87 -1.79 9.67
CA HIS A 96 -7.42 -1.58 9.70
C HIS A 96 -6.67 -2.66 8.93
N LEU A 97 -7.04 -3.93 9.14
CA LEU A 97 -6.45 -5.05 8.40
C LEU A 97 -6.61 -4.85 6.89
N LEU A 98 -7.83 -4.52 6.45
CA LEU A 98 -8.11 -4.34 5.03
C LEU A 98 -7.47 -3.07 4.46
N ASN A 99 -7.31 -2.00 5.23
CA ASN A 99 -6.55 -0.83 4.80
C ASN A 99 -5.08 -1.15 4.55
N ALA A 100 -4.45 -1.91 5.46
CA ALA A 100 -3.05 -2.32 5.30
C ALA A 100 -2.87 -3.22 4.07
N ILE A 101 -3.75 -4.22 3.89
CA ILE A 101 -3.72 -5.08 2.71
C ILE A 101 -3.98 -4.26 1.45
N LEU A 102 -4.98 -3.38 1.45
CA LEU A 102 -5.33 -2.54 0.31
C LEU A 102 -4.14 -1.69 -0.14
N GLN A 103 -3.46 -1.05 0.80
CA GLN A 103 -2.26 -0.25 0.52
C GLN A 103 -1.19 -1.11 -0.16
N PHE A 104 -0.88 -2.28 0.40
CA PHE A 104 0.09 -3.21 -0.18
C PHE A 104 -0.28 -3.64 -1.60
N VAL A 105 -1.51 -4.11 -1.82
CA VAL A 105 -1.93 -4.60 -3.15
C VAL A 105 -1.99 -3.46 -4.18
N THR A 106 -2.32 -2.24 -3.75
CA THR A 106 -2.31 -1.05 -4.61
C THR A 106 -0.92 -0.82 -5.19
N TYR A 107 0.11 -0.83 -4.33
CA TYR A 107 1.50 -0.71 -4.77
C TYR A 107 1.95 -1.85 -5.68
N ARG A 108 1.41 -3.06 -5.51
CA ARG A 108 1.71 -4.20 -6.39
C ARG A 108 1.07 -4.11 -7.77
N VAL A 109 -0.11 -3.51 -7.89
CA VAL A 109 -0.80 -3.33 -9.18
C VAL A 109 -0.20 -2.18 -9.99
N LEU A 110 0.29 -1.15 -9.30
CA LEU A 110 0.73 0.09 -9.90
C LEU A 110 1.72 -0.07 -11.08
N PRO A 111 2.83 -0.83 -10.98
CA PRO A 111 3.77 -0.97 -12.10
C PRO A 111 3.10 -1.51 -13.37
N TYR A 112 2.15 -2.43 -13.23
CA TYR A 112 1.43 -3.00 -14.36
C TYR A 112 0.49 -1.98 -15.01
N ALA A 113 -0.19 -1.16 -14.20
CA ALA A 113 -1.03 -0.08 -14.71
C ALA A 113 -0.21 0.93 -15.53
N ILE A 114 1.00 1.26 -15.07
CA ILE A 114 1.92 2.17 -15.78
C ILE A 114 2.35 1.56 -17.12
N VAL A 115 2.78 0.30 -17.13
CA VAL A 115 3.20 -0.39 -18.36
C VAL A 115 2.05 -0.46 -19.37
N LEU A 116 0.83 -0.77 -18.91
CA LEU A 116 -0.33 -0.86 -19.81
C LEU A 116 -0.79 0.50 -20.35
N ASN A 117 -0.69 1.56 -19.54
CA ASN A 117 -1.09 2.90 -19.96
C ASN A 117 -0.02 3.60 -20.82
N GLN A 118 1.26 3.24 -20.64
CA GLN A 118 2.39 3.80 -21.39
C GLN A 118 3.26 2.70 -22.01
N PRO A 119 2.74 1.91 -22.97
CA PRO A 119 3.42 0.73 -23.50
C PRO A 119 4.72 1.05 -24.26
N ARG A 120 4.94 2.31 -24.62
CA ARG A 120 6.14 2.81 -25.32
C ARG A 120 7.10 3.55 -24.40
N ALA A 121 6.73 3.84 -23.16
CA ALA A 121 7.67 4.36 -22.19
C ALA A 121 8.71 3.26 -21.93
N SER A 122 10.01 3.60 -22.01
CA SER A 122 11.03 2.62 -21.67
C SER A 122 10.81 2.20 -20.22
N MET A 123 10.72 0.90 -19.94
CA MET A 123 10.64 0.30 -18.60
C MET A 123 11.90 0.55 -17.72
N LYS A 124 12.65 1.63 -17.98
CA LYS A 124 13.64 2.18 -17.07
C LYS A 124 12.92 3.02 -16.00
N PHE A 125 11.96 2.45 -15.30
CA PHE A 125 11.61 2.96 -13.98
C PHE A 125 12.67 2.40 -13.05
N CYS A 126 13.54 3.26 -12.53
CA CYS A 126 14.70 2.86 -11.74
C CYS A 126 14.58 3.29 -10.28
N GLY A 127 13.46 3.87 -9.85
CA GLY A 127 13.17 4.17 -8.45
C GLY A 127 11.68 4.22 -8.10
N GLU A 128 11.39 3.98 -6.82
CA GLU A 128 10.06 4.10 -6.20
C GLU A 128 9.46 5.51 -6.39
N ASP A 129 10.32 6.54 -6.40
CA ASP A 129 9.94 7.94 -6.58
C ASP A 129 9.35 8.24 -7.96
N GLU A 130 9.82 7.56 -9.01
CA GLU A 130 9.35 7.78 -10.38
C GLU A 130 7.98 7.12 -10.61
N LEU A 131 7.73 5.98 -9.95
CA LEU A 131 6.41 5.36 -9.87
C LEU A 131 5.45 6.26 -9.11
N LEU A 132 5.89 6.82 -7.97
CA LEU A 132 5.10 7.72 -7.15
C LEU A 132 4.73 9.00 -7.90
N ALA A 133 5.67 9.61 -8.62
CA ALA A 133 5.42 10.79 -9.46
C ALA A 133 4.34 10.53 -10.55
N ALA A 134 4.36 9.36 -11.18
CA ALA A 134 3.35 8.97 -12.16
C ALA A 134 1.96 8.79 -11.51
N VAL A 135 1.90 8.25 -10.30
CA VAL A 135 0.67 8.14 -9.50
C VAL A 135 0.12 9.52 -9.16
N ILE A 136 0.97 10.42 -8.70
CA ILE A 136 0.61 11.80 -8.32
C ILE A 136 -0.02 12.55 -9.49
N GLY A 137 0.59 12.44 -10.67
CA GLY A 137 0.01 12.97 -11.90
C GLY A 137 -1.37 12.37 -12.24
N TRP A 138 -1.64 11.11 -11.87
CA TRP A 138 -2.94 10.46 -12.09
C TRP A 138 -3.99 10.78 -11.02
N LEU A 139 -3.53 11.06 -9.80
CA LEU A 139 -4.39 11.48 -8.69
C LEU A 139 -4.77 12.97 -8.81
N GLY A 140 -4.05 13.73 -9.64
CA GLY A 140 -4.25 15.17 -9.76
C GLY A 140 -3.71 15.94 -8.54
N VAL A 141 -2.73 15.34 -7.85
CA VAL A 141 -1.98 15.98 -6.77
C VAL A 141 -0.81 16.73 -7.41
N GLU A 142 -0.48 17.93 -6.95
CA GLU A 142 0.49 18.81 -7.59
C GLU A 142 1.94 18.37 -7.35
N SER A 143 2.22 17.63 -6.27
CA SER A 143 3.59 17.15 -5.95
C SER A 143 3.66 15.89 -5.07
N ILE A 144 4.87 15.29 -5.00
CA ILE A 144 5.19 14.20 -4.05
C ILE A 144 5.11 14.69 -2.63
N GLU A 145 5.56 15.92 -2.41
CA GLU A 145 5.55 16.61 -1.13
C GLU A 145 4.12 16.86 -0.69
N GLU A 146 3.21 17.30 -1.56
CA GLU A 146 1.78 17.44 -1.24
C GLU A 146 1.13 16.08 -0.97
N TYR A 147 1.46 15.04 -1.75
CA TYR A 147 0.98 13.68 -1.48
C TYR A 147 1.49 13.18 -0.12
N LYS A 148 2.77 13.44 0.21
CA LYS A 148 3.39 13.07 1.48
C LYS A 148 2.85 13.91 2.64
N GLU A 149 2.64 15.21 2.47
CA GLU A 149 2.02 16.10 3.46
C GLU A 149 0.56 15.71 3.70
N THR A 150 -0.22 15.47 2.64
CA THR A 150 -1.59 14.92 2.76
C THR A 150 -1.54 13.58 3.50
N MET A 151 -0.58 12.71 3.18
CA MET A 151 -0.39 11.42 3.85
C MET A 151 0.28 11.53 5.24
N CYS A 152 0.92 12.63 5.62
CA CYS A 152 1.61 12.79 6.90
C CYS A 152 0.73 13.56 7.89
N ASP A 153 0.12 14.67 7.46
CA ASP A 153 -0.81 15.48 8.23
C ASP A 153 -2.12 14.71 8.51
N GLU A 154 -2.61 13.90 7.56
CA GLU A 154 -3.81 13.09 7.78
C GLU A 154 -3.56 11.79 8.56
N PHE A 155 -2.33 11.25 8.56
CA PHE A 155 -2.03 9.94 9.20
C PHE A 155 -1.37 10.06 10.58
N TYR A 156 -0.66 11.16 10.86
CA TYR A 156 0.02 11.39 12.13
C TYR A 156 -0.21 12.82 12.63
N PRO A 157 -1.43 13.15 13.10
CA PRO A 157 -1.75 14.50 13.59
C PRO A 157 -0.94 14.93 14.82
N ASN A 158 -0.09 14.04 15.37
CA ASN A 158 0.95 14.36 16.33
C ASN A 158 2.28 13.81 15.81
N GLU A 159 3.18 14.73 15.48
CA GLU A 159 4.57 14.55 15.07
C GLU A 159 5.24 13.27 15.60
N LEU A 160 5.34 12.23 14.76
CA LEU A 160 6.49 11.34 14.80
C LEU A 160 7.58 12.03 13.98
N HIS A 161 8.31 12.94 14.62
CA HIS A 161 9.57 13.44 14.06
C HIS A 161 10.47 12.23 13.80
N TYR A 162 10.58 11.82 12.54
CA TYR A 162 11.73 11.04 12.12
C TYR A 162 12.94 11.90 12.46
N THR A 163 13.74 11.47 13.43
CA THR A 163 14.94 12.23 13.82
C THR A 163 15.79 12.42 12.57
N GLU A 164 16.43 13.58 12.44
CA GLU A 164 17.36 13.86 11.33
C GLU A 164 18.40 12.74 11.18
N GLU A 165 18.71 12.05 12.28
CA GLU A 165 19.58 10.88 12.37
C GLU A 165 19.04 9.64 11.62
N LEU A 166 17.74 9.35 11.70
CA LEU A 166 17.13 8.21 10.99
C LEU A 166 17.00 8.49 9.49
N ILE A 167 16.74 9.74 9.10
CA ILE A 167 16.75 10.17 7.70
C ILE A 167 18.17 10.07 7.14
N ALA A 168 19.17 10.52 7.89
CA ALA A 168 20.58 10.43 7.50
C ALA A 168 21.06 8.98 7.37
N ASP A 169 20.62 8.06 8.24
CA ASP A 169 20.97 6.64 8.16
C ASP A 169 20.36 5.94 6.93
N ILE A 170 19.13 6.31 6.57
CA ILE A 170 18.47 5.82 5.36
C ILE A 170 19.21 6.32 4.11
N GLU A 171 19.54 7.62 4.06
CA GLU A 171 20.30 8.21 2.95
C GLU A 171 21.72 7.63 2.82
N ALA A 172 22.43 7.43 3.94
CA ALA A 172 23.75 6.81 3.96
C ALA A 172 23.70 5.36 3.46
N THR A 173 22.66 4.61 3.84
CA THR A 173 22.43 3.24 3.35
C THR A 173 22.23 3.23 1.83
N PHE A 174 21.41 4.14 1.29
CA PHE A 174 21.20 4.27 -0.16
C PHE A 174 22.45 4.70 -0.93
N GLN A 175 23.27 5.62 -0.38
CA GLN A 175 24.53 6.03 -1.00
C GLN A 175 25.55 4.88 -1.05
N SER A 176 25.62 4.05 0.01
CA SER A 176 26.50 2.88 0.06
C SER A 176 26.15 1.83 -1.01
N LEU A 177 24.85 1.68 -1.31
CA LEU A 177 24.34 0.75 -2.32
C LEU A 177 24.61 1.25 -3.74
N ARG A 178 24.52 2.58 -3.98
CA ARG A 178 24.87 3.19 -5.29
C ARG A 178 26.35 3.09 -5.62
N GLY A 179 27.25 3.08 -4.63
CA GLY A 179 28.70 2.94 -4.82
C GLY A 179 29.16 1.57 -5.31
N ARG A 180 28.39 0.50 -5.06
CA ARG A 180 28.78 -0.89 -5.40
C ARG A 180 28.39 -1.33 -6.82
N GLY A 181 27.60 -0.53 -7.54
CA GLY A 181 27.05 -0.88 -8.86
C GLY A 181 27.87 -0.49 -10.09
N ARG A 182 29.03 0.17 -9.96
CA ARG A 182 29.76 0.76 -11.12
C ARG A 182 30.95 -0.03 -11.68
N THR A 183 31.22 -1.27 -11.25
CA THR A 183 32.42 -2.01 -11.70
C THR A 183 32.15 -3.23 -12.59
N VAL A 184 31.01 -3.33 -13.28
CA VAL A 184 30.76 -4.43 -14.23
C VAL A 184 30.13 -3.91 -15.52
N GLN A 185 30.92 -3.21 -16.34
CA GLN A 185 30.71 -3.13 -17.80
C GLN A 185 31.91 -2.44 -18.48
N ARG A 186 32.99 -3.18 -18.72
CA ARG A 186 33.99 -2.88 -19.76
C ARG A 186 34.89 -4.10 -19.98
N ARG A 187 34.40 -5.08 -20.75
CA ARG A 187 35.22 -6.06 -21.50
C ARG A 187 34.28 -6.93 -22.36
N ALA A 188 33.83 -6.38 -23.48
CA ALA A 188 33.27 -7.15 -24.59
C ALA A 188 33.34 -6.30 -25.87
N SER A 189 34.56 -6.09 -26.38
CA SER A 189 34.82 -5.65 -27.75
C SER A 189 36.31 -5.84 -28.02
N ASN A 190 36.67 -7.06 -28.44
CA ASN A 190 37.81 -7.41 -29.30
C ASN A 190 37.84 -8.94 -29.45
N ALA A 191 37.08 -9.42 -30.44
CA ALA A 191 37.28 -10.68 -31.16
C ALA A 191 36.63 -10.52 -32.54
#